data_AF-A0A534QCX6-F1
#
_entry.id   AF-A0A534QCX6-F1
#
_cell.length_a   1.000
_cell.length_b   1.000
_cell.length_c   1.000
_cell.angle_alpha   90.00
_cell.angle_beta   90.00
_cell.angle_gamma   90.00
#
_symmetry.space_group_name_H-M   'P 1'
#
loop_
_entity.id
_entity.type
_entity.pdbx_description
1 polymer ?
#
loop_
_entity_poly.entity_id
_entity_poly.type
_entity_poly.pdbx_seq_one_letter_code
_entity_poly.pdbx_strand_id
1 'polypeptide(L)'
;MSSTDLPPYDPARILSAPFPEKIRLVCTQWASQVNPTPMAVMALYWAKYLFVYIGGWAIFQMFNAGYPGLGSPLDWAFSGTAFQKAVIWSIFYELTGIGCGWGPMNGRFDPWFGGCRHFLRPGTTKLSPFPGLPLFGGIQRTWFDVALYAANQLFLLRALLAPEITPALLLPSVVLIPL
;
A
#
# COMPACT_ATOMS: atom_id res chain seq x y z
N MET A 1 9.38 -46.46 0.00
CA MET A 1 8.91 -45.09 -0.25
C MET A 1 9.42 -44.68 -1.62
N SER A 2 8.57 -44.79 -2.65
CA SER A 2 8.93 -44.50 -4.04
C SER A 2 9.22 -43.01 -4.22
N SER A 3 10.22 -42.70 -5.05
CA SER A 3 10.71 -41.38 -5.49
C SER A 3 9.95 -40.13 -5.00
N THR A 4 10.61 -39.37 -4.13
CA THR A 4 10.57 -37.89 -4.04
C THR A 4 9.23 -37.22 -4.45
N ASP A 5 8.20 -37.29 -3.60
CA ASP A 5 7.03 -36.40 -3.68
C ASP A 5 7.41 -34.97 -3.23
N LEU A 6 8.37 -34.41 -3.94
CA LEU A 6 8.95 -33.09 -3.68
C LEU A 6 8.31 -32.05 -4.61
N PRO A 7 8.20 -30.79 -4.16
CA PRO A 7 7.77 -29.69 -5.01
C PRO A 7 8.76 -29.44 -6.16
N PRO A 8 8.33 -28.85 -7.29
CA PRO A 8 7.03 -28.19 -7.47
C PRO A 8 5.91 -29.18 -7.85
N TYR A 9 4.79 -29.12 -7.14
CA TYR A 9 3.58 -29.87 -7.48
C TYR A 9 2.81 -29.20 -8.63
N ASP A 10 2.23 -30.01 -9.51
CA ASP A 10 1.34 -29.56 -10.58
C ASP A 10 0.11 -28.81 -10.00
N PRO A 11 -0.19 -27.57 -10.46
CA PRO A 11 -1.40 -26.86 -10.10
C PRO A 11 -2.69 -27.67 -10.24
N ALA A 12 -2.81 -28.50 -11.29
CA ALA A 12 -4.00 -29.34 -11.50
C ALA A 12 -4.16 -30.39 -10.40
N ARG A 13 -3.06 -30.97 -9.91
CA ARG A 13 -3.05 -31.89 -8.77
C ARG A 13 -3.48 -31.18 -7.48
N ILE A 14 -2.96 -29.98 -7.23
CA ILE A 14 -3.34 -29.21 -6.04
C ILE A 14 -4.84 -28.89 -6.07
N LEU A 15 -5.36 -28.43 -7.20
CA LEU A 15 -6.76 -28.01 -7.33
C LEU A 15 -7.74 -29.19 -7.18
N SER A 16 -7.39 -30.35 -7.76
CA SER A 16 -8.21 -31.57 -7.72
C SER A 16 -8.10 -32.38 -6.42
N ALA A 17 -7.10 -32.11 -5.58
CA ALA A 17 -6.90 -32.84 -4.33
C ALA A 17 -8.04 -32.60 -3.30
N PRO A 18 -8.39 -33.62 -2.49
CA PRO A 18 -9.23 -33.44 -1.28
C PRO A 18 -8.60 -32.43 -0.32
N PHE A 19 -9.42 -31.76 0.48
CA PHE A 19 -8.98 -30.65 1.33
C PHE A 19 -7.74 -30.95 2.20
N PRO A 20 -7.62 -32.08 2.92
CA PRO A 20 -6.43 -32.36 3.73
C PRO A 20 -5.14 -32.45 2.89
N GLU A 21 -5.22 -33.11 1.74
CA GLU A 21 -4.10 -33.26 0.83
C GLU A 21 -3.75 -31.92 0.15
N LYS A 22 -4.76 -31.13 -0.23
CA LYS A 22 -4.58 -29.79 -0.77
C LYS A 22 -3.79 -28.88 0.18
N ILE A 23 -4.13 -28.90 1.47
CA ILE A 23 -3.39 -28.13 2.48
C ILE A 23 -1.95 -28.64 2.60
N ARG A 24 -1.73 -29.96 2.69
CA ARG A 24 -0.38 -30.54 2.74
C ARG A 24 0.46 -30.10 1.53
N LEU A 25 -0.09 -30.19 0.32
CA LEU A 25 0.59 -29.82 -0.93
C LEU A 25 0.91 -28.31 -0.97
N VAL A 26 -0.05 -27.44 -0.65
CA VAL A 26 0.16 -25.98 -0.65
C VAL A 26 1.20 -25.57 0.39
N CYS A 27 1.11 -26.08 1.62
CA CYS A 27 2.08 -25.77 2.68
C CYS A 27 3.49 -26.27 2.33
N THR A 28 3.61 -27.48 1.77
CA THR A 28 4.92 -28.04 1.37
C THR A 28 5.50 -27.28 0.17
N GLN A 29 4.68 -26.93 -0.83
CA GLN A 29 5.06 -26.07 -1.95
C GLN A 29 5.61 -24.73 -1.43
N TRP A 30 4.86 -24.06 -0.54
CA TRP A 30 5.26 -22.78 0.03
C TRP A 30 6.56 -22.87 0.83
N ALA A 31 6.69 -23.88 1.71
CA ALA A 31 7.86 -24.09 2.55
C ALA A 31 9.14 -24.37 1.74
N SER A 32 9.00 -25.02 0.58
CA SER A 32 10.15 -25.35 -0.27
C SER A 32 10.78 -24.16 -0.99
N GLN A 33 10.06 -23.03 -1.09
CA GLN A 33 10.46 -21.85 -1.88
C GLN A 33 10.84 -22.20 -3.34
N VAL A 34 10.34 -23.32 -3.86
CA VAL A 34 10.52 -23.68 -5.27
C VAL A 34 9.46 -22.93 -6.06
N ASN A 35 9.88 -21.84 -6.73
CA ASN A 35 9.02 -20.93 -7.48
C ASN A 35 7.90 -20.31 -6.61
N PRO A 36 8.23 -19.60 -5.51
CA PRO A 36 7.27 -19.15 -4.51
C PRO A 36 6.33 -18.07 -5.06
N THR A 37 6.81 -17.34 -6.07
CA THR A 37 6.06 -16.28 -6.73
C THR A 37 6.32 -16.36 -8.23
N PRO A 38 5.27 -16.49 -9.07
CA PRO A 38 5.44 -16.51 -10.51
C PRO A 38 6.14 -15.24 -11.03
N MET A 39 7.00 -15.39 -12.05
CA MET A 39 7.71 -14.26 -12.67
C MET A 39 6.79 -13.14 -13.16
N ALA A 40 5.59 -13.48 -13.64
CA ALA A 40 4.57 -12.50 -14.03
C ALA A 40 4.13 -11.62 -12.85
N VAL A 41 4.01 -12.19 -11.64
CA VAL A 41 3.71 -11.42 -10.42
C VAL A 41 4.89 -10.52 -10.08
N MET A 42 6.13 -11.00 -10.19
CA MET A 42 7.31 -10.15 -9.96
C MET A 42 7.39 -8.97 -10.95
N ALA A 43 7.16 -9.22 -12.24
CA ALA A 43 7.12 -8.19 -13.27
C ALA A 43 6.01 -7.15 -13.01
N LEU A 44 4.82 -7.60 -12.58
CA LEU A 44 3.73 -6.72 -12.18
C LEU A 44 4.13 -5.76 -11.06
N TYR A 45 4.89 -6.22 -10.05
CA TYR A 45 5.30 -5.37 -8.93
C TYR A 45 6.40 -4.39 -9.33
N TRP A 46 7.34 -4.80 -10.19
CA TRP A 46 8.29 -3.88 -10.79
C TRP A 46 7.60 -2.78 -11.61
N ALA A 47 6.62 -3.16 -12.43
CA ALA A 47 5.79 -2.19 -13.15
C ALA A 47 5.03 -1.28 -12.18
N LYS A 48 4.46 -1.82 -11.09
CA LYS A 48 3.80 -1.03 -10.06
C LYS A 48 4.74 0.02 -9.45
N TYR A 49 5.96 -0.36 -9.08
CA TYR A 49 6.91 0.58 -8.53
C TYR A 49 7.35 1.63 -9.54
N LEU A 50 7.62 1.22 -10.79
CA LEU A 50 8.05 2.16 -11.83
C LEU A 50 6.95 3.16 -12.20
N PHE A 51 5.74 2.69 -12.47
CA PHE A 51 4.67 3.53 -13.01
C PHE A 51 3.83 4.20 -11.93
N VAL A 52 3.50 3.47 -10.86
CA VAL A 52 2.63 4.01 -9.81
C VAL A 52 3.45 4.74 -8.76
N TYR A 53 4.51 4.12 -8.24
CA TYR A 53 5.28 4.76 -7.16
C TYR A 53 6.20 5.87 -7.69
N ILE A 54 7.14 5.55 -8.59
CA ILE A 54 8.07 6.54 -9.17
C ILE A 54 7.33 7.48 -10.12
N GLY A 55 6.50 6.93 -11.03
CA GLY A 55 5.71 7.74 -11.96
C GLY A 55 4.69 8.64 -11.27
N GLY A 56 3.98 8.15 -10.24
CA GLY A 56 3.07 8.96 -9.45
C GLY A 56 3.76 10.11 -8.74
N TRP A 57 4.92 9.85 -8.12
CA TRP A 57 5.76 10.90 -7.55
C TRP A 57 6.18 11.93 -8.61
N ALA A 58 6.67 11.49 -9.77
CA ALA A 58 7.10 12.37 -10.86
C ALA A 58 5.94 13.26 -11.38
N ILE A 59 4.70 12.75 -11.39
CA ILE A 59 3.52 13.57 -11.72
C ILE A 59 3.36 14.71 -10.71
N PHE A 60 3.54 14.46 -9.40
CA PHE A 60 3.41 15.52 -8.40
C PHE A 60 4.50 16.59 -8.47
N GLN A 61 5.65 16.26 -9.07
CA GLN A 61 6.72 17.22 -9.33
C GLN A 61 6.33 18.28 -10.35
N MET A 62 5.41 17.96 -11.27
CA MET A 62 4.91 18.90 -12.27
C MET A 62 4.20 20.12 -11.66
N PHE A 63 3.71 19.99 -10.43
CA PHE A 63 3.02 21.08 -9.74
C PHE A 63 3.98 22.03 -9.02
N ASN A 64 5.27 21.70 -8.90
CA ASN A 64 6.24 22.54 -8.19
C ASN A 64 6.42 23.90 -8.88
N ALA A 65 6.58 24.95 -8.09
CA ALA A 65 7.02 26.25 -8.61
C ALA A 65 8.39 26.09 -9.29
N GLY A 66 8.50 26.57 -10.54
CA GLY A 66 9.76 26.51 -11.29
C GLY A 66 10.14 25.10 -11.79
N TYR A 67 9.17 24.18 -11.96
CA TYR A 67 9.44 22.87 -12.54
C TYR A 67 10.09 23.00 -13.94
N PRO A 68 11.32 22.50 -14.15
CA PRO A 68 12.06 22.71 -15.40
C PRO A 68 11.57 21.84 -16.57
N GLY A 69 10.57 20.97 -16.32
CA GLY A 69 10.01 20.06 -17.32
C GLY A 69 10.50 18.61 -17.15
N LEU A 70 9.84 17.68 -17.85
CA LEU A 70 10.20 16.25 -17.82
C LEU A 70 11.54 15.95 -18.50
N GLY A 71 12.04 16.85 -19.35
CA GLY A 71 13.25 16.63 -20.15
C GLY A 71 14.55 16.63 -19.37
N SER A 72 14.56 17.12 -18.12
CA SER A 72 15.75 17.15 -17.26
C SER A 72 15.47 16.58 -15.86
N PRO A 73 15.24 15.25 -15.75
CA PRO A 73 14.87 14.61 -14.48
C PRO A 73 15.87 14.84 -13.35
N LEU A 74 17.17 14.91 -13.66
CA LEU A 74 18.21 15.12 -12.66
C LEU A 74 18.14 16.50 -11.99
N ASP A 75 17.61 17.51 -12.68
CA ASP A 75 17.54 18.89 -12.17
C ASP A 75 16.46 19.03 -11.09
N TRP A 76 15.35 18.30 -11.22
CA TRP A 76 14.25 18.39 -10.26
C TRP A 76 14.20 17.23 -9.28
N ALA A 77 14.61 16.02 -9.65
CA ALA A 77 14.45 14.81 -8.84
C ALA A 77 15.20 14.86 -7.50
N PHE A 78 16.34 15.54 -7.47
CA PHE A 78 17.20 15.64 -6.28
C PHE A 78 17.07 16.97 -5.54
N SER A 79 16.05 17.76 -5.85
CA SER A 79 15.75 18.98 -5.10
C SER A 79 15.12 18.67 -3.73
N GLY A 80 15.25 19.61 -2.78
CA GLY A 80 14.64 19.46 -1.45
C GLY A 80 13.11 19.29 -1.50
N THR A 81 12.42 20.04 -2.37
CA THR A 81 10.98 19.93 -2.58
C THR A 81 10.59 18.56 -3.14
N ALA A 82 11.41 17.99 -4.02
CA ALA A 82 11.18 16.66 -4.57
C ALA A 82 11.26 15.57 -3.51
N PHE A 83 12.24 15.68 -2.62
CA PHE A 83 12.37 14.77 -1.49
C PHE A 83 11.18 14.88 -0.52
N GLN A 84 10.75 16.11 -0.20
CA GLN A 84 9.56 16.33 0.64
C GLN A 84 8.30 15.70 0.02
N LYS A 85 8.06 15.93 -1.28
CA LYS A 85 6.93 15.32 -2.00
C LYS A 85 7.07 13.80 -2.12
N ALA A 86 8.29 13.26 -2.23
CA ALA A 86 8.50 11.81 -2.19
C ALA A 86 8.00 11.23 -0.87
N VAL A 87 8.37 11.84 0.27
CA VAL A 87 7.91 11.39 1.59
C VAL A 87 6.39 11.48 1.74
N ILE A 88 5.79 12.61 1.35
CA ILE A 88 4.33 12.80 1.41
C ILE A 88 3.62 11.77 0.51
N TRP A 89 4.15 11.54 -0.68
CA TRP A 89 3.63 10.54 -1.60
C TRP A 89 3.73 9.13 -1.03
N SER A 90 4.86 8.75 -0.41
CA SER A 90 5.01 7.47 0.26
C SER A 90 3.94 7.26 1.34
N ILE A 91 3.68 8.29 2.16
CA ILE A 91 2.65 8.22 3.20
C ILE A 91 1.26 8.02 2.57
N PHE A 92 0.89 8.83 1.57
CA PHE A 92 -0.38 8.70 0.87
C PHE A 92 -0.53 7.33 0.19
N TYR A 93 0.51 6.89 -0.51
CA TYR A 93 0.58 5.63 -1.23
C TYR A 93 0.42 4.40 -0.32
N GLU A 94 1.03 4.43 0.86
CA GLU A 94 0.86 3.37 1.87
C GLU A 94 -0.52 3.41 2.53
N LEU A 95 -0.98 4.59 2.96
CA LEU A 95 -2.28 4.72 3.63
C LEU A 95 -3.44 4.33 2.72
N THR A 96 -3.37 4.65 1.42
CA THR A 96 -4.38 4.21 0.44
C THR A 96 -4.40 2.69 0.25
N GLY A 97 -3.31 2.01 0.59
CA GLY A 97 -3.14 0.56 0.50
C GLY A 97 -2.64 0.07 -0.85
N ILE A 98 -2.10 0.95 -1.69
CA ILE A 98 -1.51 0.62 -3.00
C ILE A 98 -0.06 0.14 -2.84
N GLY A 99 0.59 0.52 -1.73
CA GLY A 99 1.93 0.05 -1.36
C GLY A 99 1.97 -1.38 -0.86
N CYS A 100 2.34 -1.57 0.41
CA CYS A 100 2.49 -2.90 1.01
C CYS A 100 1.17 -3.67 1.16
N GLY A 101 0.02 -3.03 0.95
CA GLY A 101 -1.30 -3.66 1.09
C GLY A 101 -1.91 -4.22 -0.19
N TRP A 102 -1.16 -4.24 -1.30
CA TRP A 102 -1.72 -4.49 -2.63
C TRP A 102 -1.29 -5.84 -3.21
N GLY A 103 -2.26 -6.63 -3.67
CA GLY A 103 -2.10 -7.72 -4.63
C GLY A 103 -1.56 -9.07 -4.12
N PRO A 104 -1.26 -9.98 -5.07
CA PRO A 104 -0.92 -11.39 -4.80
C PRO A 104 0.29 -11.65 -3.90
N MET A 105 1.30 -10.77 -3.91
CA MET A 105 2.51 -10.90 -3.10
C MET A 105 2.22 -10.67 -1.60
N ASN A 106 1.06 -10.10 -1.27
CA ASN A 106 0.52 -10.00 0.08
C ASN A 106 -0.62 -11.01 0.34
N GLY A 107 -0.77 -12.04 -0.51
CA GLY A 107 -1.85 -13.01 -0.41
C GLY A 107 -3.24 -12.42 -0.65
N ARG A 108 -3.34 -11.27 -1.34
CA ARG A 108 -4.62 -10.61 -1.66
C ARG A 108 -4.97 -10.84 -3.12
N PHE A 109 -5.99 -11.66 -3.35
CA PHE A 109 -6.44 -12.06 -4.68
C PHE A 109 -7.79 -11.46 -5.08
N ASP A 110 -8.71 -11.27 -4.12
CA ASP A 110 -9.93 -10.51 -4.31
C ASP A 110 -10.48 -10.04 -2.95
N PRO A 111 -10.64 -8.73 -2.70
CA PRO A 111 -10.17 -7.59 -3.50
C PRO A 111 -8.66 -7.38 -3.38
N TRP A 112 -8.06 -6.71 -4.37
CA TRP A 112 -6.59 -6.54 -4.46
C TRP A 112 -6.01 -5.55 -3.46
N PHE A 113 -6.78 -4.59 -2.96
CA PHE A 113 -6.30 -3.59 -2.00
C PHE A 113 -7.23 -3.49 -0.80
N GLY A 114 -6.62 -3.28 0.37
CA GLY A 114 -7.33 -3.18 1.62
C GLY A 114 -7.38 -1.77 2.20
N GLY A 115 -6.35 -0.93 2.05
CA GLY A 115 -6.21 0.33 2.80
C GLY A 115 -7.49 1.19 2.82
N CYS A 116 -7.77 1.92 1.74
CA CYS A 116 -9.00 2.71 1.64
C CYS A 116 -10.28 1.89 1.91
N ARG A 117 -10.32 0.61 1.52
CA ARG A 117 -11.52 -0.23 1.68
C ARG A 117 -11.88 -0.53 3.14
N HIS A 118 -10.87 -0.71 4.01
CA HIS A 118 -11.09 -0.98 5.43
C HIS A 118 -11.21 0.33 6.22
N PHE A 119 -10.43 1.35 5.87
CA PHE A 119 -10.37 2.60 6.63
C PHE A 119 -11.50 3.59 6.27
N LEU A 120 -12.09 3.52 5.08
CA LEU A 120 -13.27 4.31 4.70
C LEU A 120 -14.61 3.62 5.04
N ARG A 121 -14.58 2.54 5.83
CA ARG A 121 -15.76 1.77 6.19
C ARG A 121 -15.94 1.70 7.70
N PRO A 122 -17.09 2.13 8.26
CA PRO A 122 -17.39 1.96 9.67
C PRO A 122 -17.64 0.48 10.01
N GLY A 123 -17.48 0.13 11.28
CA GLY A 123 -17.65 -1.23 11.80
C GLY A 123 -16.45 -2.16 11.59
N THR A 124 -15.37 -1.69 10.96
CA THR A 124 -14.10 -2.44 10.88
C THR A 124 -13.32 -2.35 12.17
N THR A 125 -12.52 -3.37 12.47
CA THR A 125 -11.70 -3.39 13.70
C THR A 125 -10.62 -2.31 13.68
N LYS A 126 -10.54 -1.49 14.72
CA LYS A 126 -9.45 -0.53 14.97
C LYS A 126 -8.75 -0.84 16.27
N LEU A 127 -7.47 -0.45 16.35
CA LEU A 127 -6.78 -0.30 17.62
C LEU A 127 -7.10 1.10 18.14
N SER A 128 -7.58 1.20 19.37
CA SER A 128 -7.85 2.50 19.99
C SER A 128 -6.52 3.20 20.33
N PRO A 129 -6.31 4.46 19.91
CA PRO A 129 -5.14 5.22 20.34
C PRO A 129 -5.20 5.56 21.83
N PHE A 130 -6.41 5.69 22.38
CA PHE A 130 -6.67 6.05 23.79
C PHE A 130 -7.81 5.19 24.35
N PRO A 131 -7.51 3.95 24.82
CA PRO A 131 -8.51 3.06 25.37
C PRO A 131 -9.29 3.73 26.52
N GLY A 132 -10.62 3.60 26.52
CA GLY A 132 -11.49 4.15 27.56
C GLY A 132 -12.01 5.57 27.31
N LEU A 133 -11.53 6.30 26.29
CA LEU A 133 -12.14 7.58 25.89
C LEU A 133 -13.47 7.36 25.13
N PRO A 134 -14.46 8.26 25.28
CA PRO A 134 -15.78 8.08 24.67
C PRO A 134 -15.76 8.07 23.13
N LEU A 135 -14.88 8.84 22.50
CA LEU A 135 -14.79 8.94 21.04
C LEU A 135 -13.74 8.00 20.43
N PHE A 136 -12.58 7.88 21.08
CA PHE A 136 -11.44 7.13 20.55
C PHE A 136 -11.28 5.72 21.14
N GLY A 137 -11.96 5.41 22.24
CA GLY A 137 -11.76 4.20 23.05
C GLY A 137 -12.31 2.90 22.47
N GLY A 138 -13.15 2.98 21.43
CA GLY A 138 -13.80 1.81 20.84
C GLY A 138 -12.86 0.92 20.01
N ILE A 139 -13.25 -0.36 19.86
CA ILE A 139 -12.52 -1.36 19.05
C ILE A 139 -13.01 -1.42 17.58
N GLN A 140 -14.07 -0.68 17.24
CA GLN A 140 -14.60 -0.58 15.89
C GLN A 140 -14.50 0.86 15.38
N ARG A 141 -14.24 1.03 14.07
CA ARG A 141 -14.25 2.33 13.40
C ARG A 141 -15.66 2.88 13.36
N THR A 142 -15.81 4.10 13.84
CA THR A 142 -16.99 4.94 13.74
C THR A 142 -16.94 5.76 12.45
N TRP A 143 -18.03 6.44 12.12
CA TRP A 143 -18.04 7.44 11.05
C TRP A 143 -17.05 8.59 11.28
N PHE A 144 -16.78 8.92 12.55
CA PHE A 144 -15.79 9.91 12.91
C PHE A 144 -14.38 9.47 12.51
N ASP A 145 -14.00 8.23 12.82
CA ASP A 145 -12.69 7.66 12.41
C ASP A 145 -12.54 7.64 10.87
N VAL A 146 -13.61 7.29 10.16
CA VAL A 146 -13.66 7.31 8.70
C VAL A 146 -13.43 8.73 8.16
N ALA A 147 -14.06 9.73 8.77
CA ALA A 147 -13.89 11.13 8.39
C ALA A 147 -12.47 11.64 8.65
N LEU A 148 -11.85 11.27 9.79
CA LEU A 148 -10.46 11.62 10.10
C LEU A 148 -9.48 11.03 9.07
N TYR A 149 -9.64 9.74 8.73
CA TYR A 149 -8.84 9.10 7.70
C TYR A 149 -9.01 9.77 6.33
N ALA A 150 -10.26 10.04 5.91
CA ALA A 150 -10.55 10.71 4.65
C ALA A 150 -9.95 12.12 4.61
N ALA A 151 -10.08 12.88 5.70
CA ALA A 151 -9.50 14.20 5.82
C ALA A 151 -7.97 14.16 5.69
N ASN A 152 -7.30 13.21 6.36
CA ASN A 152 -5.85 13.06 6.24
C ASN A 152 -5.41 12.79 4.79
N GLN A 153 -6.12 11.92 4.07
CA GLN A 153 -5.83 11.65 2.65
C GLN A 153 -5.98 12.91 1.78
N LEU A 154 -7.00 13.72 2.04
CA LEU A 154 -7.22 14.99 1.34
C LEU A 154 -6.12 16.02 1.65
N PHE A 155 -5.65 16.10 2.91
CA PHE A 155 -4.56 17.00 3.28
C PHE A 155 -3.22 16.60 2.64
N LEU A 156 -2.90 15.30 2.61
CA LEU A 156 -1.73 14.78 1.91
C LEU A 156 -1.80 15.09 0.41
N LEU A 157 -2.96 14.86 -0.22
CA LEU A 157 -3.16 15.18 -1.63
C LEU A 157 -3.03 16.68 -1.90
N ARG A 158 -3.59 17.52 -1.02
CA ARG A 158 -3.44 18.98 -1.09
C ARG A 158 -1.98 19.40 -1.02
N ALA A 159 -1.19 18.80 -0.13
CA ALA A 159 0.25 19.09 -0.02
C ALA A 159 1.00 18.66 -1.29
N LEU A 160 0.66 17.51 -1.88
CA LEU A 160 1.26 17.04 -3.13
C LEU A 160 0.97 17.95 -4.35
N LEU A 161 -0.22 18.55 -4.39
CA LEU A 161 -0.63 19.48 -5.44
C LEU A 161 -0.13 20.91 -5.23
N ALA A 162 0.41 21.24 -4.05
CA ALA A 162 0.91 22.57 -3.76
C ALA A 162 2.22 22.86 -4.53
N PRO A 163 2.44 24.11 -4.95
CA PRO A 163 3.68 24.50 -5.64
C PRO A 163 4.90 24.50 -4.73
N GLU A 164 4.69 24.72 -3.43
CA GLU A 164 5.72 24.69 -2.39
C GLU A 164 5.17 23.98 -1.16
N ILE A 165 6.03 23.22 -0.49
CA ILE A 165 5.66 22.52 0.75
C ILE A 165 5.97 23.42 1.94
N THR A 166 4.91 23.84 2.63
CA THR A 166 5.02 24.67 3.84
C THR A 166 4.59 23.87 5.07
N PRO A 167 5.09 24.22 6.29
CA PRO A 167 4.67 23.56 7.52
C PRO A 167 3.15 23.58 7.74
N ALA A 168 2.47 24.64 7.31
CA ALA A 168 1.01 24.76 7.41
C ALA A 168 0.26 23.72 6.56
N LEU A 169 0.85 23.24 5.46
CA LEU A 169 0.26 22.16 4.65
C LEU A 169 0.41 20.79 5.32
N LEU A 170 1.47 20.59 6.09
CA LEU A 170 1.80 19.31 6.72
C LEU A 170 1.17 19.14 8.10
N LEU A 171 0.97 20.25 8.82
CA LEU A 171 0.47 20.24 10.20
C LEU A 171 -0.82 19.43 10.38
N PRO A 172 -1.86 19.55 9.51
CA PRO A 172 -3.06 18.73 9.66
C PRO A 172 -2.77 17.22 9.61
N SER A 173 -1.92 16.77 8.68
CA SER A 173 -1.57 15.35 8.57
C SER A 173 -0.73 14.86 9.74
N VAL A 174 0.20 15.68 10.25
CA VAL A 174 0.97 15.34 11.46
C VAL A 174 0.06 15.11 12.66
N VAL A 175 -1.01 15.91 12.80
CA VAL A 175 -1.99 15.79 13.87
C VAL A 175 -2.95 14.62 13.65
N LEU A 176 -3.35 14.34 12.40
CA LEU A 176 -4.34 13.32 12.08
C LEU A 176 -3.77 11.90 12.01
N ILE A 177 -2.51 11.71 11.62
CA ILE A 177 -1.88 10.38 11.58
C ILE A 177 -1.98 9.59 12.91
N PRO A 178 -1.78 10.19 14.09
CA PRO A 178 -1.90 9.46 15.36
C PRO A 178 -3.35 9.19 15.83
N LEU A 179 -4.37 9.73 15.13
CA LEU A 179 -5.79 9.63 15.50
C LEU A 179 -6.51 8.53 14.72
#